data_AF-A0A2H6HVW5-F1
#
_entry.id   AF-A0A2H6HVW5-F1
#
_cell.length_a   1.000
_cell.length_b   1.000
_cell.length_c   1.000
_cell.angle_alpha   90.00
_cell.angle_beta   90.00
_cell.angle_gamma   90.00
#
_symmetry.space_group_name_H-M   'P 1'
#
loop_
_entity.id
_entity.type
_entity.pdbx_description
1 polymer ?
#
loop_
_entity_poly.entity_id
_entity_poly.type
_entity_poly.pdbx_seq_one_letter_code
_entity_poly.pdbx_strand_id
1 'polypeptide(L)' 'MKIVVLNTMGQQVKVADGVFASGPHQLTIDAKGLSSGMYFVRLTTASQHAQMQRITLLK' A
#
# COMPACT_ATOMS: atom_id res chain seq x y z
N MET A 1 0.88 -2.49 -12.37
CA MET A 1 0.46 -1.65 -11.23
C MET A 1 1.31 -2.04 -10.03
N LYS A 2 1.77 -1.07 -9.23
CA LYS A 2 2.62 -1.27 -8.06
C LYS A 2 1.91 -0.70 -6.84
N ILE A 3 1.84 -1.46 -5.75
CA ILE A 3 1.26 -1.01 -4.48
C ILE A 3 2.31 -1.13 -3.40
N VAL A 4 2.47 -0.05 -2.63
CA VAL A 4 3.45 0.02 -1.53
C VAL A 4 2.79 0.60 -0.28
N VAL A 5 3.26 0.17 0.88
CA VAL A 5 2.90 0.75 2.17
C VAL A 5 4.06 1.60 2.65
N LEU A 6 3.76 2.83 3.02
CA LEU A 6 4.69 3.81 3.54
C LEU A 6 4.37 4.10 5.01
N ASN A 7 5.41 4.30 5.83
CA ASN A 7 5.22 4.89 7.16
C ASN A 7 5.01 6.41 7.06
N THR A 8 4.83 7.07 8.21
CA THR A 8 4.62 8.53 8.29
C THR A 8 5.81 9.36 7.82
N MET A 9 7.00 8.76 7.76
CA MET A 9 8.21 9.37 7.20
C MET A 9 8.32 9.18 5.67
N GLY A 10 7.35 8.50 5.04
CA GLY A 10 7.36 8.21 3.60
C GLY A 10 8.24 7.03 3.19
N GLN A 11 8.82 6.30 4.15
CA GLN A 11 9.67 5.14 3.87
C GLN A 11 8.81 3.93 3.49
N GLN A 12 9.22 3.20 2.46
CA GLN A 12 8.57 1.95 2.05
C GLN A 12 8.83 0.85 3.09
N VAL A 13 7.77 0.40 3.77
CA VAL A 13 7.84 -0.66 4.78
C VAL A 13 7.30 -2.00 4.29
N LYS A 14 6.43 -1.98 3.26
CA LYS A 14 5.93 -3.17 2.57
C LYS A 14 5.63 -2.90 1.09
N VAL A 15 5.60 -3.96 0.30
CA VAL A 15 5.12 -4.00 -1.08
C VAL A 15 4.00 -5.04 -1.12
N ALA A 16 2.91 -4.77 -1.84
CA ALA A 16 1.94 -5.81 -2.13
C ALA A 16 2.44 -6.60 -3.34
N ASP A 17 2.56 -7.91 -3.18
CA ASP A 17 3.01 -8.81 -4.25
C ASP A 17 1.87 -9.07 -5.25
N GLY A 18 2.19 -9.07 -6.55
CA GLY A 18 1.27 -9.48 -7.61
C GLY A 18 1.26 -8.62 -8.88
N VAL A 19 0.70 -9.18 -9.95
CA VAL A 19 0.39 -8.47 -11.20
C VAL A 19 -1.08 -8.10 -11.17
N PHE A 20 -1.39 -6.81 -11.05
CA PHE A 20 -2.76 -6.32 -11.04
C PHE A 20 -3.14 -5.79 -12.42
N ALA A 21 -4.20 -6.37 -12.99
CA ALA A 21 -4.82 -5.89 -14.23
C ALA A 21 -5.56 -4.55 -14.00
N SER A 22 -6.18 -3.97 -15.04
CA SER A 22 -7.10 -2.85 -14.84
C SER A 22 -8.40 -3.33 -14.20
N GLY A 23 -8.99 -2.56 -13.27
CA GLY A 23 -10.25 -2.89 -12.61
C GLY A 23 -10.24 -2.71 -11.09
N PRO A 24 -11.35 -2.96 -10.40
CA PRO A 24 -11.39 -3.01 -8.94
C PRO A 24 -10.57 -4.21 -8.44
N HIS A 25 -9.69 -3.97 -7.47
CA HIS A 25 -8.87 -5.00 -6.83
C HIS A 25 -9.05 -4.95 -5.33
N GLN A 26 -9.30 -6.10 -4.72
CA GLN A 26 -9.18 -6.27 -3.28
C GLN A 26 -7.77 -6.75 -2.96
N LEU A 27 -7.12 -6.05 -2.04
CA LEU A 27 -5.72 -6.29 -1.69
C LEU A 27 -5.64 -6.66 -0.21
N THR A 28 -4.95 -7.76 0.08
CA THR A 28 -4.59 -8.12 1.44
C THR A 28 -3.12 -7.79 1.64
N ILE A 29 -2.81 -7.00 2.66
CA ILE A 29 -1.44 -6.68 3.04
C ILE A 29 -1.13 -7.44 4.33
N ASP A 30 -0.10 -8.27 4.32
CA ASP A 30 0.42 -8.88 5.55
C ASP A 30 1.07 -7.80 6.42
N ALA A 31 0.40 -7.47 7.52
CA ALA A 31 0.83 -6.48 8.49
C ALA A 31 1.82 -7.03 9.53
N LYS A 32 2.28 -8.29 9.40
CA LYS A 32 3.28 -8.87 10.30
C LYS A 32 4.55 -8.01 10.33
N GLY A 33 4.97 -7.67 11.56
CA GLY A 33 6.13 -6.81 11.81
C GLY A 33 5.85 -5.31 11.75
N LEU A 34 4.64 -4.87 11.39
CA LEU A 34 4.24 -3.47 11.48
C LEU A 34 3.66 -3.15 12.86
N SER A 35 4.03 -2.01 13.43
CA SER A 35 3.43 -1.50 14.67
C SER A 35 2.02 -0.96 14.44
N SER A 36 1.19 -0.91 15.48
CA SER A 36 -0.08 -0.18 15.38
C SER A 36 0.20 1.31 15.13
N GLY A 37 -0.59 1.96 14.28
CA GLY A 37 -0.35 3.34 13.90
C GLY A 37 -0.83 3.71 12.51
N MET A 38 -0.40 4.88 12.04
CA MET A 38 -0.80 5.43 10.75
C MET A 38 0.17 5.01 9.63
N TYR A 39 -0.39 4.65 8.49
CA TYR A 39 0.35 4.29 7.28
C TYR A 39 -0.32 4.91 6.04
N PHE A 40 0.41 4.88 4.93
CA PHE A 40 -0.10 5.28 3.63
C PHE A 40 0.05 4.14 2.64
N VAL A 41 -1.04 3.76 1.98
CA VAL A 41 -1.00 2.84 0.84
C VAL A 41 -0.91 3.69 -0.42
N ARG A 42 0.13 3.49 -1.21
CA ARG A 42 0.30 4.14 -2.50
C ARG A 42 0.20 3.12 -3.61
N LEU A 43 -0.68 3.41 -4.56
CA LEU A 43 -0.91 2.66 -5.78
C LEU A 43 -0.36 3.47 -6.95
N THR A 44 0.40 2.84 -7.82
CA THR A 44 0.93 3.45 -9.04
C THR A 44 0.62 2.56 -10.24
N THR A 45 -0.04 3.13 -11.24
CA THR A 45 -0.40 2.45 -12.50
C THR A 45 0.77 2.45 -13.48
N ALA A 46 0.70 1.65 -14.55
CA ALA A 46 1.73 1.64 -15.60
C ALA A 46 1.80 2.99 -16.34
N SER A 47 0.67 3.68 -16.48
CA SER A 47 0.51 5.04 -16.99
C SER A 47 0.95 6.14 -16.01
N GLN A 48 1.69 5.79 -14.96
CA GLN A 48 2.24 6.71 -13.94
C GLN A 48 1.22 7.49 -13.08
N HIS A 49 -0.09 7.24 -13.23
CA HIS A 49 -1.06 7.75 -12.27
C HIS A 49 -0.84 7.11 -10.90
N ALA A 50 -0.86 7.93 -9.85
CA ALA A 50 -0.73 7.51 -8.48
C ALA A 50 -1.94 7.90 -7.63
N GLN A 51 -2.35 7.00 -6.76
CA GLN A 51 -3.36 7.25 -5.73
C GLN A 51 -2.77 6.89 -4.37
N MET A 52 -3.05 7.70 -3.37
CA MET A 52 -2.62 7.48 -2.00
C MET A 52 -3.82 7.44 -1.07
N GLN A 53 -3.81 6.49 -0.14
CA GLN A 53 -4.82 6.35 0.90
C GLN A 53 -4.15 6.24 2.26
N ARG A 54 -4.59 7.08 3.20
CA ARG A 54 -4.21 6.98 4.61
C ARG A 54 -5.00 5.86 5.28
N ILE A 55 -4.31 5.03 6.06
CA ILE A 55 -4.91 3.95 6.85
C ILE A 55 -4.39 3.97 8.29
N THR A 56 -5.16 3.39 9.20
CA THR A 56 -4.75 3.15 10.57
C THR A 56 -4.75 1.64 10.81
N LEU A 57 -3.59 1.11 11.20
CA LEU A 57 -3.45 -0.27 11.65
C LEU A 57 -3.74 -0.34 13.14
N LEU A 58 -4.74 -1.14 13.50
CA LEU A 58 -5.11 -1.49 14.87
C LEU A 58 -4.83 -3.00 15.05
N LYS A 59 -4.32 -3.38 16.22
CA LYS A 59 -4.15 -4.78 16.62
C LYS A 59 -5.20 -5.14 17.66
#